data_AF-A0A8K0A9V2-F1
#
_entry.id   AF-A0A8K0A9V2-F1
#
_cell.length_a   1.000
_cell.length_b   1.000
_cell.length_c   1.000
_cell.angle_alpha   90.00
_cell.angle_beta   90.00
_cell.angle_gamma   90.00
#
_symmetry.space_group_name_H-M   'P 1'
#
loop_
_entity.id
_entity.type
_entity.pdbx_description
1 polymer ?
#
loop_
_entity_poly.entity_id
_entity_poly.type
_entity_poly.pdbx_seq_one_letter_code
_entity_poly.pdbx_strand_id
1 'polypeptide(L)'
;MAKPKEKYFAIAHGKECGIFHGRWEVDGIRHLVAKQPGSVYKSFSSVHEAENFLKTKCLSKDIALRLIQRSKERCYKVPLPSPARDDSSESSPDAGKRSGFGLIPLTAMLNVLTTPFRASQEDPPPQAKPASARALNLATVSDDVYCLDTCPKNGMEDDDMVECCLCRRWVHFECGEVRGDDDVQGVWLCPECKNLPFTVKKLEAELSSTKKAALSMKDHITELKQTIATMATNISEVLSYDKRLTEIENALRSRPVTEPQVAMSANTTDHSAQHDTTAQSNREESGSNKDTKKVLLIGDSNLKYVNTRGLQDTIVMTRPGRRLKDISQELDTTDLQSYSHVVVHAGTNDLTERDDEHDIANIGKEAERLCKIVKDKHPRVKLALSGICPRADRALPAAKVDPANAALRRVADERRVLYVDNEGSFQYRNGQLDESLYDRDRLHISRRRGASRLVSNINEVVPILPTRSRMQQPRQIPGEPPCHFCGESGHVTRACRHGGPIRCKSCNQLGHKAKMCRF
;
A
#
# COMPACT_ATOMS: atom_id res chain seq x y z
N MET A 1 -17.04 11.25 -57.30
CA MET A 1 -16.07 11.89 -56.39
C MET A 1 -15.42 10.81 -55.53
N ALA A 2 -14.09 10.71 -55.51
CA ALA A 2 -13.40 9.71 -54.70
C ALA A 2 -13.58 10.03 -53.21
N LYS A 3 -13.95 9.04 -52.39
CA LYS A 3 -14.00 9.22 -50.93
C LYS A 3 -12.59 9.60 -50.44
N PRO A 4 -12.44 10.66 -49.62
CA PRO A 4 -11.15 11.03 -49.07
C PRO A 4 -10.59 9.86 -48.26
N LYS A 5 -9.31 9.52 -48.49
CA LYS A 5 -8.64 8.44 -47.76
C LYS A 5 -8.52 8.84 -46.28
N GLU A 6 -9.08 8.01 -45.41
CA GLU A 6 -8.90 8.10 -43.96
C GLU A 6 -7.42 8.00 -43.58
N LYS A 7 -6.99 8.79 -42.59
CA LYS A 7 -5.60 8.84 -42.12
C LYS A 7 -5.54 8.83 -40.59
N TYR A 8 -4.46 8.24 -40.08
CA TYR A 8 -4.12 8.23 -38.66
C TYR A 8 -2.92 9.13 -38.41
N PHE A 9 -2.94 9.91 -37.34
CA PHE A 9 -1.87 10.82 -36.95
C PHE A 9 -1.32 10.38 -35.61
N ALA A 10 -0.05 9.96 -35.57
CA ALA A 10 0.64 9.63 -34.34
C ALA A 10 1.46 10.83 -33.87
N ILE A 11 1.23 11.28 -32.64
CA ILE A 11 1.92 12.41 -32.01
C ILE A 11 2.69 11.85 -30.81
N ALA A 12 4.01 11.76 -30.92
CA ALA A 12 4.90 11.32 -29.85
C ALA A 12 5.26 12.47 -28.89
N HIS A 13 5.33 13.70 -29.41
CA HIS A 13 5.56 14.91 -28.64
C HIS A 13 4.68 16.05 -29.20
N GLY A 14 3.86 16.65 -28.35
CA GLY A 14 2.89 17.68 -28.71
C GLY A 14 2.05 18.10 -27.49
N LYS A 15 1.03 18.94 -27.71
CA LYS A 15 0.12 19.42 -26.67
C LYS A 15 -0.68 18.26 -26.12
N GLU A 16 -0.97 17.33 -27.01
CA GLU A 16 -1.51 16.04 -26.67
C GLU A 16 -0.84 14.92 -27.48
N CYS A 17 -0.34 13.91 -26.78
CA CYS A 17 0.28 12.74 -27.40
C CYS A 17 -0.73 11.60 -27.57
N GLY A 18 -0.55 10.80 -28.61
CA GLY A 18 -1.42 9.67 -28.94
C GLY A 18 -1.59 9.46 -30.43
N ILE A 19 -2.52 8.57 -30.79
CA ILE A 19 -2.99 8.33 -32.15
C ILE A 19 -4.37 8.95 -32.31
N PHE A 20 -4.56 9.70 -33.39
CA PHE A 20 -5.81 10.37 -33.73
C PHE A 20 -6.24 10.00 -35.16
N HIS A 21 -7.54 9.79 -35.36
CA HIS A 21 -8.15 9.48 -36.65
C HIS A 21 -8.96 10.68 -37.12
N GLY A 22 -8.74 11.12 -38.36
CA GLY A 22 -9.49 12.24 -38.93
C GLY A 22 -8.77 12.97 -40.06
N ARG A 23 -9.21 14.19 -40.33
CA ARG A 23 -8.62 15.17 -41.25
C ARG A 23 -7.78 16.16 -40.45
N TRP A 24 -6.58 16.42 -40.94
CA TRP A 24 -5.57 17.23 -40.26
C TRP A 24 -6.08 18.58 -39.73
N GLU A 25 -6.84 19.30 -40.56
CA GLU A 25 -7.35 20.64 -40.21
C GLU A 25 -8.76 20.59 -39.61
N VAL A 26 -9.65 19.78 -40.19
CA VAL A 26 -11.07 19.80 -39.81
C VAL A 26 -11.30 19.23 -38.42
N ASP A 27 -10.58 18.19 -38.05
CA ASP A 27 -10.77 17.52 -36.76
C ASP A 27 -9.85 18.08 -35.67
N GLY A 28 -9.22 19.24 -35.92
CA GLY A 28 -8.41 19.96 -34.93
C GLY A 28 -7.06 19.32 -34.60
N ILE A 29 -6.63 18.27 -35.32
CA ILE A 29 -5.38 17.55 -35.06
C ILE A 29 -4.16 18.49 -35.16
N ARG A 30 -4.18 19.44 -36.10
CA ARG A 30 -3.15 20.48 -36.25
C ARG A 30 -2.93 21.26 -34.94
N HIS A 31 -3.97 21.54 -34.16
CA HIS A 31 -3.86 22.28 -32.90
C HIS A 31 -3.18 21.49 -31.78
N LEU A 32 -3.09 20.17 -31.91
CA LEU A 32 -2.38 19.31 -30.95
C LEU A 32 -0.87 19.40 -31.08
N VAL A 33 -0.34 19.91 -32.20
CA VAL A 33 1.11 20.07 -32.42
C VAL A 33 1.51 21.50 -32.71
N ALA A 34 0.59 22.33 -33.22
CA ALA A 34 0.86 23.71 -33.55
C ALA A 34 1.32 24.49 -32.31
N LYS A 35 2.33 25.34 -32.50
CA LYS A 35 2.92 26.22 -31.46
C LYS A 35 3.70 25.51 -30.36
N GLN A 36 4.00 24.21 -30.47
CA GLN A 36 4.90 23.51 -29.54
C GLN A 36 6.26 23.20 -30.19
N PRO A 37 7.34 23.87 -29.77
CA PRO A 37 8.69 23.58 -30.25
C PRO A 37 9.06 22.11 -30.02
N GLY A 38 9.66 21.47 -31.02
CA GLY A 38 10.08 20.08 -30.93
C GLY A 38 8.93 19.06 -30.98
N SER A 39 7.76 19.41 -31.54
CA SER A 39 6.70 18.44 -31.77
C SER A 39 7.16 17.32 -32.72
N VAL A 40 6.89 16.06 -32.37
CA VAL A 40 7.24 14.88 -33.17
C VAL A 40 5.95 14.15 -33.54
N TYR A 41 5.58 14.19 -34.81
CA TYR A 41 4.38 13.54 -35.31
C TYR A 41 4.54 13.04 -36.75
N LYS A 42 3.69 12.07 -37.15
CA LYS A 42 3.63 11.56 -38.53
C LYS A 42 2.24 11.03 -38.85
N SER A 43 1.83 11.13 -40.12
CA SER A 43 0.57 10.56 -40.62
C SER A 43 0.80 9.20 -41.27
N PHE A 44 -0.17 8.30 -41.09
CA PHE A 44 -0.15 6.90 -41.55
C PHE A 44 -1.47 6.53 -42.20
N SER A 45 -1.44 5.54 -43.09
CA SER A 45 -2.64 4.96 -43.71
C SER A 45 -3.31 3.91 -42.82
N SER A 46 -2.60 3.38 -41.82
CA SER A 46 -3.13 2.37 -40.88
C SER A 46 -2.80 2.69 -39.42
N VAL A 47 -3.64 2.21 -38.51
CA VAL A 47 -3.42 2.29 -37.05
C VAL A 47 -2.13 1.58 -36.66
N HIS A 48 -1.84 0.43 -37.27
CA HIS A 48 -0.69 -0.39 -36.90
C HIS A 48 0.65 0.34 -37.11
N GLU A 49 0.78 1.05 -38.24
CA GLU A 49 1.96 1.88 -38.49
C GLU A 49 2.09 3.04 -37.50
N ALA A 50 0.95 3.66 -37.13
CA ALA A 50 0.90 4.73 -36.12
C ALA A 50 1.33 4.22 -34.73
N GLU A 51 0.91 3.01 -34.34
CA GLU A 51 1.34 2.36 -33.08
C GLU A 51 2.85 2.10 -33.07
N ASN A 52 3.41 1.58 -34.16
CA ASN A 52 4.84 1.30 -34.27
C ASN A 52 5.68 2.58 -34.23
N PHE A 53 5.17 3.68 -34.80
CA PHE A 53 5.81 4.99 -34.67
C PHE A 53 5.89 5.45 -33.20
N LEU A 54 4.82 5.33 -32.42
CA LEU A 54 4.87 5.71 -30.99
C LEU A 54 5.85 4.83 -30.20
N LYS A 55 5.86 3.52 -30.44
CA LYS A 55 6.80 2.60 -29.78
C LYS A 55 8.27 2.95 -30.04
N THR A 56 8.59 3.54 -31.19
CA THR A 56 9.96 3.89 -31.57
C THR A 56 10.36 5.33 -31.22
N LYS A 57 9.38 6.24 -31.06
CA LYS A 57 9.65 7.67 -30.84
C LYS A 57 9.35 8.16 -29.42
N CYS A 58 8.64 7.42 -28.59
CA CYS A 58 8.48 7.75 -27.18
C CYS A 58 9.74 7.45 -26.37
N LEU A 59 9.97 8.20 -25.29
CA LEU A 59 11.12 8.05 -24.38
C LEU A 59 11.17 6.67 -23.71
N SER A 60 10.02 6.02 -23.53
CA SER A 60 9.95 4.66 -23.01
C SER A 60 8.83 3.85 -23.65
N LYS A 61 9.01 2.53 -23.66
CA LYS A 61 8.03 1.56 -24.16
C LYS A 61 6.71 1.64 -23.40
N ASP A 62 6.75 1.85 -22.09
CA ASP A 62 5.56 1.91 -21.24
C ASP A 62 4.72 3.17 -21.49
N ILE A 63 5.37 4.30 -21.77
CA ILE A 63 4.68 5.53 -22.15
C ILE A 63 3.97 5.31 -23.49
N ALA A 64 4.64 4.70 -24.48
CA ALA A 64 4.03 4.38 -25.77
C ALA A 64 2.79 3.49 -25.62
N LEU A 65 2.88 2.42 -24.81
CA LEU A 65 1.76 1.51 -24.58
C LEU A 65 0.56 2.21 -23.91
N ARG A 66 0.81 3.08 -22.93
CA ARG A 66 -0.27 3.88 -22.29
C ARG A 66 -0.94 4.84 -23.27
N LEU A 67 -0.17 5.51 -24.13
CA LEU A 67 -0.73 6.42 -25.15
C LEU A 67 -1.58 5.66 -26.17
N ILE A 68 -1.12 4.49 -26.64
CA ILE A 68 -1.89 3.63 -27.56
C ILE A 68 -3.21 3.19 -26.91
N GLN A 69 -3.15 2.72 -25.66
CA GLN A 69 -4.34 2.28 -24.93
C GLN A 69 -5.36 3.41 -24.75
N ARG A 70 -4.91 4.60 -24.33
CA ARG A 70 -5.77 5.79 -24.19
C ARG A 70 -6.37 6.24 -25.52
N SER A 71 -5.64 6.07 -26.63
CA SER A 71 -6.17 6.35 -27.96
C SER A 71 -7.25 5.35 -28.39
N LYS A 72 -7.09 4.06 -28.05
CA LYS A 72 -8.11 3.02 -28.28
C LYS A 72 -9.40 3.31 -27.51
N GLU A 73 -9.29 3.67 -26.24
CA GLU A 73 -10.43 4.01 -25.38
C GLU A 73 -11.24 5.20 -25.90
N ARG A 74 -10.60 6.11 -26.65
CA ARG A 74 -11.24 7.26 -27.29
C ARG A 74 -11.71 6.99 -28.72
N CYS A 75 -11.59 5.76 -29.19
CA CYS A 75 -11.79 5.40 -30.60
C CYS A 75 -11.00 6.34 -31.55
N TYR A 76 -9.80 6.74 -31.13
CA TYR A 76 -8.90 7.67 -31.84
C TYR A 76 -9.47 9.06 -32.11
N LYS A 77 -10.52 9.50 -31.41
CA LYS A 77 -11.07 10.85 -31.57
C LYS A 77 -10.20 11.90 -30.86
N VAL A 78 -10.11 13.08 -31.46
CA VAL A 78 -9.50 14.26 -30.82
C VAL A 78 -10.40 14.69 -29.65
N PRO A 79 -9.84 14.95 -28.45
CA PRO A 79 -10.64 15.47 -27.35
C PRO A 79 -11.29 16.78 -27.72
N LEU A 80 -12.55 16.92 -27.33
CA LEU A 80 -13.20 18.21 -27.40
C LEU A 80 -12.40 19.19 -26.54
N PRO A 81 -12.10 20.40 -27.06
CA PRO A 81 -11.49 21.42 -26.24
C PRO A 81 -12.35 21.60 -25.00
N SER A 82 -11.74 21.58 -23.82
CA SER A 82 -12.44 21.93 -22.59
C SER A 82 -13.10 23.29 -22.80
N PRO A 83 -14.38 23.47 -22.41
CA PRO A 83 -15.04 24.76 -22.55
C PRO A 83 -14.13 25.81 -21.96
N ALA A 84 -13.77 26.80 -22.77
CA ALA A 84 -13.01 27.94 -22.29
C ALA A 84 -13.77 28.51 -21.10
N ARG A 85 -13.08 28.79 -20.00
CA ARG A 85 -13.65 29.62 -18.94
C ARG A 85 -13.86 31.00 -19.56
N ASP A 86 -15.08 31.29 -19.98
CA ASP A 86 -15.48 32.62 -20.42
C ASP A 86 -15.50 33.54 -19.19
N ASP A 87 -14.45 34.33 -19.02
CA ASP A 87 -14.39 35.49 -18.12
C ASP A 87 -15.03 36.70 -18.79
N SER A 88 -16.30 36.60 -19.18
CA SER A 88 -17.06 37.77 -19.65
C SER A 88 -18.52 37.73 -19.22
N SER A 89 -18.86 38.63 -18.31
CA SER A 89 -20.20 39.10 -17.97
C SER A 89 -20.89 39.73 -19.18
N GLU A 90 -22.11 39.27 -19.52
CA GLU A 90 -23.34 40.09 -19.66
C GLU A 90 -24.48 39.34 -20.37
N SER A 91 -25.68 39.48 -19.78
CA SER A 91 -27.05 39.45 -20.34
C SER A 91 -27.57 38.27 -21.18
N SER A 92 -28.57 37.58 -20.59
CA SER A 92 -29.74 36.90 -21.23
C SER A 92 -30.49 37.80 -22.24
N PRO A 93 -31.32 37.26 -23.20
CA PRO A 93 -32.40 36.31 -22.90
C PRO A 93 -32.86 35.28 -23.99
N ASP A 94 -33.73 34.39 -23.49
CA ASP A 94 -34.97 33.82 -24.05
C ASP A 94 -35.07 32.52 -24.89
N ALA A 95 -35.87 31.62 -24.30
CA ALA A 95 -36.85 30.63 -24.78
C ALA A 95 -36.66 29.76 -26.05
N GLY A 96 -36.87 28.44 -25.90
CA GLY A 96 -37.64 27.68 -26.91
C GLY A 96 -37.44 26.15 -27.04
N LYS A 97 -38.47 25.39 -26.63
CA LYS A 97 -39.07 24.19 -27.28
C LYS A 97 -38.39 22.80 -27.28
N ARG A 98 -39.09 21.87 -26.60
CA ARG A 98 -39.66 20.56 -27.02
C ARG A 98 -38.80 19.48 -27.73
N SER A 99 -38.81 18.27 -27.15
CA SER A 99 -39.15 16.93 -27.72
C SER A 99 -38.50 15.85 -26.82
N GLY A 100 -39.05 14.69 -26.46
CA GLY A 100 -40.16 13.88 -26.97
C GLY A 100 -39.64 12.47 -27.33
N PHE A 101 -39.53 11.55 -26.37
CA PHE A 101 -39.29 10.10 -26.57
C PHE A 101 -39.84 9.39 -25.31
N GLY A 102 -40.61 8.30 -25.32
CA GLY A 102 -40.86 7.26 -26.31
C GLY A 102 -40.80 5.91 -25.56
N LEU A 103 -41.92 5.49 -24.96
CA LEU A 103 -42.06 4.25 -24.18
C LEU A 103 -42.13 3.02 -25.10
N ILE A 104 -41.49 1.91 -24.72
CA ILE A 104 -41.73 0.57 -25.30
C ILE A 104 -41.90 -0.44 -24.15
N PRO A 105 -42.87 -1.38 -24.21
CA PRO A 105 -43.34 -2.17 -23.07
C PRO A 105 -42.74 -3.58 -22.99
N LEU A 106 -42.85 -4.16 -21.78
CA LEU A 106 -42.38 -5.47 -21.33
C LEU A 106 -43.52 -6.51 -21.35
N THR A 107 -43.30 -7.66 -22.00
CA THR A 107 -44.07 -8.92 -21.85
C THR A 107 -43.29 -10.03 -22.58
N ALA A 108 -43.21 -11.32 -22.21
CA ALA A 108 -43.81 -12.16 -21.16
C ALA A 108 -42.95 -13.45 -20.95
N MET A 109 -43.21 -14.22 -19.89
CA MET A 109 -42.57 -15.49 -19.48
C MET A 109 -43.39 -16.76 -19.84
N LEU A 110 -42.78 -17.95 -19.59
CA LEU A 110 -43.30 -19.35 -19.35
C LEU A 110 -43.47 -20.24 -20.61
N ASN A 111 -43.19 -21.55 -20.69
CA ASN A 111 -42.92 -22.69 -19.76
C ASN A 111 -42.18 -23.82 -20.57
N VAL A 112 -41.14 -24.53 -20.08
CA VAL A 112 -41.08 -25.78 -19.24
C VAL A 112 -41.34 -27.14 -19.97
N LEU A 113 -40.24 -27.92 -20.08
CA LEU A 113 -40.02 -29.40 -20.10
C LEU A 113 -40.44 -30.31 -21.29
N THR A 114 -39.47 -31.07 -21.85
CA THR A 114 -39.36 -32.57 -21.77
C THR A 114 -38.13 -33.18 -22.52
N THR A 115 -37.21 -33.84 -21.78
CA THR A 115 -36.41 -35.07 -22.12
C THR A 115 -35.19 -34.99 -23.11
N PRO A 116 -34.28 -36.01 -23.23
CA PRO A 116 -32.96 -36.00 -22.59
C PRO A 116 -31.74 -36.30 -23.51
N PHE A 117 -30.53 -36.09 -22.96
CA PHE A 117 -29.23 -36.70 -23.31
C PHE A 117 -28.74 -36.68 -24.78
N ARG A 118 -27.83 -35.75 -25.11
CA ARG A 118 -26.69 -36.02 -26.01
C ARG A 118 -25.54 -35.03 -25.84
N ALA A 119 -24.33 -35.57 -25.82
CA ALA A 119 -23.05 -34.89 -25.64
C ALA A 119 -22.71 -33.92 -26.78
N SER A 120 -22.16 -32.74 -26.45
CA SER A 120 -20.99 -32.07 -27.07
C SER A 120 -20.88 -30.60 -26.64
N GLN A 121 -19.62 -30.14 -26.56
CA GLN A 121 -19.14 -28.75 -26.49
C GLN A 121 -19.29 -27.99 -25.15
N GLU A 122 -18.13 -27.72 -24.55
CA GLU A 122 -17.96 -26.80 -23.43
C GLU A 122 -18.17 -25.35 -23.88
N ASP A 123 -19.29 -24.77 -23.48
CA ASP A 123 -19.52 -23.32 -23.51
C ASP A 123 -18.81 -22.61 -22.34
N PRO A 124 -18.44 -21.33 -22.49
CA PRO A 124 -17.74 -20.57 -21.46
C PRO A 124 -18.61 -20.32 -20.21
N PRO A 125 -18.00 -20.13 -19.03
CA PRO A 125 -18.73 -19.99 -17.77
C PRO A 125 -19.61 -18.72 -17.75
N PRO A 126 -20.75 -18.77 -17.03
CA PRO A 126 -21.70 -17.67 -16.99
C PRO A 126 -21.06 -16.43 -16.36
N GLN A 127 -21.15 -15.30 -17.07
CA GLN A 127 -20.78 -13.99 -16.54
C GLN A 127 -21.68 -13.67 -15.33
N ALA A 128 -21.04 -13.56 -14.17
CA ALA A 128 -21.67 -13.04 -12.98
C ALA A 128 -22.22 -11.63 -13.27
N LYS A 129 -23.51 -11.43 -13.00
CA LYS A 129 -24.14 -10.11 -13.04
C LYS A 129 -23.36 -9.17 -12.11
N PRO A 130 -22.86 -8.02 -12.58
CA PRO A 130 -22.26 -7.04 -11.68
C PRO A 130 -23.35 -6.55 -10.72
N ALA A 131 -23.04 -6.58 -9.42
CA ALA A 131 -23.84 -5.89 -8.42
C ALA A 131 -24.04 -4.45 -8.89
N SER A 132 -25.30 -4.05 -8.99
CA SER A 132 -25.73 -2.70 -9.37
C SER A 132 -24.95 -1.68 -8.54
N ALA A 133 -24.01 -1.01 -9.20
CA ALA A 133 -23.39 0.18 -8.66
C ALA A 133 -24.53 1.17 -8.43
N ARG A 134 -24.79 1.47 -7.16
CA ARG A 134 -25.67 2.55 -6.73
C ARG A 134 -25.08 3.83 -7.31
N ALA A 135 -25.54 4.20 -8.50
CA ALA A 135 -25.18 5.44 -9.13
C ALA A 135 -25.50 6.55 -8.12
N LEU A 136 -24.53 7.41 -7.84
CA LEU A 136 -24.80 8.72 -7.28
C LEU A 136 -25.68 9.43 -8.31
N ASN A 137 -26.99 9.21 -8.24
CA ASN A 137 -27.96 10.06 -8.88
C ASN A 137 -27.72 11.45 -8.29
N LEU A 138 -26.99 12.29 -9.01
CA LEU A 138 -27.16 13.73 -8.87
C LEU A 138 -28.65 13.93 -9.12
N ALA A 139 -29.37 14.23 -8.04
CA ALA A 139 -30.80 14.36 -8.03
C ALA A 139 -31.21 15.27 -9.21
N THR A 140 -32.22 14.81 -9.95
CA THR A 140 -33.08 15.72 -10.72
C THR A 140 -33.44 16.88 -9.81
N VAL A 141 -33.22 18.11 -10.27
CA VAL A 141 -33.58 19.35 -9.60
C VAL A 141 -35.01 19.20 -9.08
N SER A 142 -35.17 18.82 -7.82
CA SER A 142 -36.44 18.85 -7.14
C SER A 142 -36.37 20.11 -6.30
N ASP A 143 -37.39 20.95 -6.42
CA ASP A 143 -37.53 22.22 -5.69
C ASP A 143 -37.78 21.97 -4.18
N ASP A 144 -37.50 20.76 -3.69
CA ASP A 144 -37.70 20.39 -2.31
C ASP A 144 -36.57 21.00 -1.47
N VAL A 145 -36.96 21.95 -0.63
CA VAL A 145 -36.05 22.64 0.29
C VAL A 145 -35.71 21.72 1.44
N TYR A 146 -34.59 21.02 1.32
CA TYR A 146 -34.01 20.22 2.39
C TYR A 146 -32.90 21.01 3.10
N CYS A 147 -33.19 21.44 4.33
CA CYS A 147 -32.13 21.76 5.28
C CYS A 147 -31.40 20.46 5.72
N LEU A 148 -30.46 20.53 6.66
CA LEU A 148 -29.78 19.32 7.18
C LEU A 148 -30.80 18.37 7.83
N ASP A 149 -30.53 17.06 7.80
CA ASP A 149 -31.39 16.01 8.39
C ASP A 149 -31.72 16.23 9.87
N THR A 150 -30.92 17.05 10.57
CA THR A 150 -31.10 17.41 11.97
C THR A 150 -31.77 18.77 12.18
N CYS A 151 -32.33 19.38 11.13
CA CYS A 151 -32.92 20.72 11.20
C CYS A 151 -34.24 20.68 12.00
N PRO A 152 -34.35 21.44 13.10
CA PRO A 152 -35.57 21.49 13.89
C PRO A 152 -36.71 22.28 13.22
N LYS A 153 -36.38 23.14 12.25
CA LYS A 153 -37.34 24.08 11.61
C LYS A 153 -38.12 23.48 10.43
N ASN A 154 -37.69 22.33 9.91
CA ASN A 154 -38.40 21.47 8.94
C ASN A 154 -39.20 22.17 7.81
N GLY A 155 -38.71 23.30 7.28
CA GLY A 155 -39.41 24.11 6.28
C GLY A 155 -38.70 25.42 5.96
N MET A 156 -39.31 26.23 5.07
CA MET A 156 -38.83 27.53 4.57
C MET A 156 -39.34 28.73 5.37
N GLU A 157 -40.10 28.53 6.45
CA GLU A 157 -40.80 29.63 7.11
C GLU A 157 -39.81 30.49 7.93
N ASP A 158 -39.39 31.58 7.28
CA ASP A 158 -38.95 32.87 7.81
C ASP A 158 -37.78 32.85 8.81
N ASP A 159 -36.56 32.60 8.32
CA ASP A 159 -35.44 33.55 8.41
C ASP A 159 -34.07 32.93 8.05
N ASP A 160 -33.23 33.75 7.41
CA ASP A 160 -31.81 33.58 7.09
C ASP A 160 -31.38 32.19 6.56
N MET A 161 -31.54 32.01 5.23
CA MET A 161 -31.07 30.83 4.50
C MET A 161 -29.98 31.17 3.49
N VAL A 162 -29.03 30.25 3.32
CA VAL A 162 -27.97 30.33 2.31
C VAL A 162 -28.02 29.11 1.38
N GLU A 163 -27.84 29.33 0.08
CA GLU A 163 -27.72 28.27 -0.91
C GLU A 163 -26.27 27.77 -0.99
N CYS A 164 -26.07 26.45 -0.84
CA CYS A 164 -24.77 25.84 -1.09
C CYS A 164 -24.39 25.92 -2.57
N CYS A 165 -23.26 26.53 -2.89
CA CYS A 165 -22.81 26.69 -4.28
C CYS A 165 -22.53 25.37 -5.01
N LEU A 166 -22.31 24.26 -4.28
CA LEU A 166 -22.00 22.96 -4.87
C LEU A 166 -23.22 22.07 -5.07
N CYS A 167 -24.05 21.89 -4.02
CA CYS A 167 -25.20 20.99 -4.08
C CYS A 167 -26.54 21.70 -4.28
N ARG A 168 -26.57 23.04 -4.33
CA ARG A 168 -27.78 23.86 -4.51
C ARG A 168 -28.85 23.67 -3.44
N ARG A 169 -28.50 23.06 -2.30
CA ARG A 169 -29.40 22.96 -1.14
C ARG A 169 -29.40 24.26 -0.35
N TRP A 170 -30.58 24.72 0.02
CA TRP A 170 -30.78 25.83 0.93
C TRP A 170 -30.66 25.36 2.38
N VAL A 171 -29.87 26.07 3.18
CA VAL A 171 -29.58 25.72 4.58
C VAL A 171 -29.78 26.95 5.44
N HIS A 172 -30.50 26.83 6.56
CA HIS A 172 -30.60 27.89 7.56
C HIS A 172 -29.20 28.27 8.07
N PHE A 173 -28.94 29.55 8.32
CA PHE A 173 -27.64 30.03 8.82
C PHE A 173 -27.21 29.27 10.08
N GLU A 174 -28.14 29.08 11.03
CA GLU A 174 -27.91 28.31 12.26
C GLU A 174 -27.51 26.85 12.00
N CYS A 175 -28.14 26.20 11.00
CA CYS A 175 -27.84 24.82 10.63
C CYS A 175 -26.52 24.72 9.85
N GLY A 176 -26.17 25.76 9.08
CA GLY A 176 -24.96 25.85 8.29
C GLY A 176 -23.73 26.37 9.05
N GLU A 177 -23.89 26.71 10.34
CA GLU A 177 -22.89 27.41 11.16
C GLU A 177 -22.44 28.77 10.57
N VAL A 178 -23.32 29.45 9.84
CA VAL A 178 -23.10 30.80 9.29
C VAL A 178 -23.33 31.81 10.42
N ARG A 179 -22.35 32.68 10.70
CA ARG A 179 -22.39 33.57 11.88
C ARG A 179 -22.71 35.03 11.56
N GLY A 180 -23.17 35.32 10.35
CA GLY A 180 -23.62 36.65 9.93
C GLY A 180 -23.56 36.82 8.41
N ASP A 181 -24.04 37.97 7.92
CA ASP A 181 -24.15 38.28 6.49
C ASP A 181 -22.80 38.28 5.74
N ASP A 182 -21.70 38.56 6.45
CA ASP A 182 -20.34 38.54 5.88
C ASP A 182 -19.90 37.14 5.43
N ASP A 183 -20.42 36.07 6.07
CA ASP A 183 -20.14 34.68 5.67
C ASP A 183 -20.88 34.27 4.39
N VAL A 184 -21.88 35.07 3.99
CA VAL A 184 -22.75 34.84 2.82
C VAL A 184 -22.26 35.61 1.60
N GLN A 185 -21.41 36.63 1.79
CA GLN A 185 -20.77 37.36 0.70
C GLN A 185 -19.67 36.50 0.04
N GLY A 186 -20.07 35.52 -0.78
CA GLY A 186 -19.16 34.72 -1.59
C GLY A 186 -19.64 33.29 -1.85
N VAL A 187 -18.67 32.41 -2.11
CA VAL A 187 -18.92 30.98 -2.34
C VAL A 187 -19.09 30.29 -0.99
N TRP A 188 -20.34 30.02 -0.62
CA TRP A 188 -20.66 29.23 0.57
C TRP A 188 -20.84 27.75 0.24
N LEU A 189 -20.27 26.87 1.06
CA LEU A 189 -20.42 25.42 0.94
C LEU A 189 -21.01 24.86 2.24
N CYS A 190 -22.08 24.08 2.12
CA CYS A 190 -22.68 23.41 3.27
C CYS A 190 -21.70 22.43 3.94
N PRO A 191 -21.90 22.06 5.21
CA PRO A 191 -20.98 21.17 5.93
C PRO A 191 -20.68 19.84 5.22
N GLU A 192 -21.66 19.26 4.53
CA GLU A 192 -21.47 18.04 3.73
C GLU A 192 -20.53 18.28 2.54
N CYS A 193 -20.79 19.34 1.76
CA CYS A 193 -19.97 19.72 0.61
C CYS A 193 -18.57 20.18 1.00
N LYS A 194 -18.43 20.84 2.15
CA LYS A 194 -17.14 21.24 2.74
C LYS A 194 -16.29 20.03 3.12
N ASN A 195 -16.93 18.92 3.49
CA ASN A 195 -16.26 17.65 3.80
C ASN A 195 -15.97 16.79 2.56
N LEU A 196 -16.52 17.12 1.39
CA LEU A 196 -16.38 16.32 0.18
C LEU A 196 -14.91 16.05 -0.21
N PRO A 197 -13.96 17.02 -0.15
CA PRO A 197 -12.56 16.74 -0.44
C PRO A 197 -11.94 15.69 0.48
N PHE A 198 -12.34 15.64 1.76
CA PHE A 198 -11.87 14.64 2.71
C PHE A 198 -12.45 13.26 2.41
N THR A 199 -13.75 13.21 2.09
CA THR A 199 -14.43 11.96 1.69
C THR A 199 -13.82 11.40 0.41
N VAL A 200 -13.56 12.24 -0.60
CA VAL A 200 -12.89 11.83 -1.84
C VAL A 200 -11.49 11.29 -1.54
N LYS A 201 -10.68 11.99 -0.74
CA LYS A 201 -9.34 11.52 -0.36
C LYS A 201 -9.37 10.19 0.40
N LYS A 202 -10.37 10.00 1.27
CA LYS A 202 -10.58 8.72 1.97
C LYS A 202 -10.94 7.60 1.00
N LEU A 203 -11.85 7.85 0.07
CA LEU A 203 -12.24 6.89 -0.96
C LEU A 203 -11.08 6.55 -1.90
N GLU A 204 -10.23 7.52 -2.26
CA GLU A 204 -9.01 7.28 -3.05
C GLU A 204 -8.03 6.37 -2.30
N ALA A 205 -7.86 6.56 -1.00
CA ALA A 205 -7.01 5.71 -0.17
C ALA A 205 -7.57 4.27 -0.07
N GLU A 206 -8.88 4.12 0.15
CA GLU A 206 -9.55 2.82 0.19
C GLU A 206 -9.50 2.10 -1.18
N LEU A 207 -9.69 2.84 -2.28
CA LEU A 207 -9.58 2.31 -3.64
C LEU A 207 -8.15 1.88 -3.96
N SER A 208 -7.14 2.67 -3.57
CA SER A 208 -5.73 2.33 -3.71
C SER A 208 -5.37 1.06 -2.93
N SER A 209 -5.85 0.95 -1.69
CA SER A 209 -5.68 -0.25 -0.86
C SER A 209 -6.34 -1.48 -1.50
N THR A 210 -7.59 -1.35 -1.97
CA THR A 210 -8.32 -2.43 -2.63
C THR A 210 -7.64 -2.88 -3.92
N LYS A 211 -7.10 -1.94 -4.70
CA LYS A 211 -6.32 -2.23 -5.91
C LYS A 211 -5.04 -3.01 -5.58
N LYS A 212 -4.32 -2.65 -4.51
CA LYS A 212 -3.14 -3.39 -4.05
C LYS A 212 -3.51 -4.82 -3.64
N ALA A 213 -4.60 -5.00 -2.90
CA ALA A 213 -5.09 -6.32 -2.51
C ALA A 213 -5.48 -7.19 -3.72
N ALA A 214 -6.15 -6.61 -4.72
CA ALA A 214 -6.51 -7.31 -5.95
C ALA A 214 -5.28 -7.76 -6.77
N LEU A 215 -4.24 -6.93 -6.84
CA LEU A 215 -2.98 -7.29 -7.48
C LEU A 215 -2.28 -8.45 -6.72
N SER A 216 -2.20 -8.37 -5.40
CA SER A 216 -1.65 -9.45 -4.57
C SER A 216 -2.42 -10.77 -4.74
N MET A 217 -3.76 -10.74 -4.78
CA MET A 217 -4.56 -11.94 -5.07
C MET A 217 -4.28 -12.51 -6.45
N LYS A 218 -4.09 -11.64 -7.47
CA LYS A 218 -3.73 -12.08 -8.82
C LYS A 218 -2.37 -12.79 -8.82
N ASP A 219 -1.39 -12.27 -8.08
CA ASP A 219 -0.07 -12.88 -7.96
C ASP A 219 -0.15 -14.26 -7.27
N HIS A 220 -0.93 -14.38 -6.19
CA HIS A 220 -1.20 -15.69 -5.54
C HIS A 220 -1.90 -16.67 -6.49
N ILE A 221 -2.84 -16.22 -7.32
CA ILE A 221 -3.48 -17.08 -8.33
C ILE A 221 -2.45 -17.57 -9.35
N THR A 222 -1.49 -16.74 -9.76
CA THR A 222 -0.42 -17.16 -10.68
C THR A 222 0.53 -18.16 -10.05
N GLU A 223 0.88 -17.98 -8.78
CA GLU A 223 1.71 -18.93 -8.02
C GLU A 223 1.00 -20.28 -7.86
N LEU A 224 -0.28 -20.29 -7.44
CA LEU A 224 -1.07 -21.51 -7.33
C LEU A 224 -1.19 -22.26 -8.65
N LYS A 225 -1.34 -21.54 -9.78
CA LYS A 225 -1.34 -22.15 -11.11
C LYS A 225 -0.01 -22.83 -11.43
N GLN A 226 1.11 -22.23 -11.06
CA GLN A 226 2.43 -22.82 -11.24
C GLN A 226 2.61 -24.06 -10.35
N THR A 227 2.18 -24.01 -9.09
CA THR A 227 2.21 -25.16 -8.19
C THR A 227 1.36 -26.32 -8.71
N ILE A 228 0.15 -26.06 -9.21
CA ILE A 228 -0.71 -27.07 -9.83
C ILE A 228 -0.03 -27.69 -11.06
N ALA A 229 0.63 -26.87 -11.89
CA ALA A 229 1.36 -27.38 -13.06
C ALA A 229 2.52 -28.30 -12.65
N THR A 230 3.30 -27.94 -11.63
CA THR A 230 4.37 -28.79 -11.08
C THR A 230 3.83 -30.07 -10.43
N MET A 231 2.70 -29.99 -9.74
CA MET A 231 2.05 -31.20 -9.19
C MET A 231 1.59 -32.13 -10.31
N ALA A 232 1.05 -31.60 -11.41
CA ALA A 232 0.64 -32.40 -12.56
C ALA A 232 1.81 -33.12 -13.25
N THR A 233 3.00 -32.47 -13.34
CA THR A 233 4.21 -33.13 -13.85
C THR A 233 4.67 -34.25 -12.93
N ASN A 234 4.68 -34.01 -11.61
CA ASN A 234 5.08 -35.03 -10.63
C ASN A 234 4.14 -36.23 -10.63
N ILE A 235 2.83 -36.02 -10.75
CA ILE A 235 1.84 -37.11 -10.89
C ILE A 235 2.13 -37.93 -12.16
N SER A 236 2.46 -37.27 -13.27
CA SER A 236 2.80 -37.97 -14.52
C SER A 236 4.07 -38.82 -14.39
N GLU A 237 5.08 -38.35 -13.65
CA GLU A 237 6.28 -39.13 -13.33
C GLU A 237 5.96 -40.34 -12.46
N VAL A 238 5.14 -40.18 -11.41
CA VAL A 238 4.71 -41.29 -10.54
C VAL A 238 3.97 -42.36 -11.34
N LEU A 239 3.06 -41.96 -12.23
CA LEU A 239 2.37 -42.91 -13.12
C LEU A 239 3.33 -43.64 -14.06
N SER A 240 4.43 -43.00 -14.47
CA SER A 240 5.47 -43.66 -15.28
C SER A 240 6.24 -44.74 -14.49
N TYR A 241 6.47 -44.51 -13.19
CA TYR A 241 7.10 -45.49 -12.31
C TYR A 241 6.19 -46.69 -12.06
N ASP A 242 4.88 -46.46 -11.87
CA ASP A 242 3.88 -47.52 -11.71
C ASP A 242 3.84 -48.46 -12.93
N LYS A 243 3.89 -47.89 -14.14
CA LYS A 243 3.99 -48.68 -15.39
C LYS A 243 5.26 -49.54 -15.41
N ARG A 244 6.42 -48.97 -15.04
CA ARG A 244 7.69 -49.71 -14.98
C ARG A 244 7.67 -50.84 -13.95
N LEU A 245 7.05 -50.60 -12.79
CA LEU A 245 6.87 -51.64 -11.76
C LEU A 245 6.00 -52.79 -12.30
N THR A 246 4.91 -52.47 -12.98
CA THR A 246 4.04 -53.47 -13.63
C THR A 246 4.80 -54.30 -14.68
N GLU A 247 5.67 -53.67 -15.47
CA GLU A 247 6.53 -54.38 -16.44
C GLU A 247 7.51 -55.34 -15.75
N ILE A 248 8.12 -54.92 -14.63
CA ILE A 248 9.03 -55.76 -13.83
C ILE A 248 8.28 -56.94 -13.21
N GLU A 249 7.09 -56.70 -12.62
CA GLU A 249 6.26 -57.77 -12.05
C GLU A 249 5.88 -58.82 -13.09
N ASN A 250 5.51 -58.39 -14.29
CA ASN A 250 5.20 -59.29 -15.40
C ASN A 250 6.42 -60.09 -15.86
N ALA A 251 7.61 -59.47 -15.91
CA ALA A 251 8.87 -60.15 -16.24
C ALA A 251 9.28 -61.19 -15.18
N LEU A 252 9.01 -60.91 -13.89
CA LEU A 252 9.25 -61.87 -12.81
C LEU A 252 8.28 -63.05 -12.88
N ARG A 253 7.01 -62.82 -13.20
CA ARG A 253 6.01 -63.89 -13.38
C ARG A 253 6.27 -64.78 -14.58
N SER A 254 6.83 -64.23 -15.67
CA SER A 254 7.12 -64.99 -16.90
C SER A 254 8.44 -65.76 -16.85
N ARG A 255 9.25 -65.58 -15.80
CA ARG A 255 10.52 -66.28 -15.65
C ARG A 255 10.27 -67.77 -15.38
N PRO A 256 10.63 -68.68 -16.30
CA PRO A 256 10.46 -70.11 -16.06
C PRO A 256 11.27 -70.51 -14.84
N VAL A 257 10.62 -71.23 -13.92
CA VAL A 257 11.26 -71.78 -12.71
C VAL A 257 12.23 -72.86 -13.16
N THR A 258 13.48 -72.49 -13.41
CA THR A 258 14.59 -73.44 -13.45
C THR A 258 14.94 -73.79 -12.01
N GLU A 259 14.62 -75.02 -11.61
CA GLU A 259 15.01 -75.61 -10.32
C GLU A 259 16.53 -75.45 -10.11
N PRO A 260 16.97 -74.75 -9.06
CA PRO A 260 18.38 -74.70 -8.70
C PRO A 260 18.76 -75.95 -7.90
N GLN A 261 19.70 -76.73 -8.42
CA GLN A 261 20.40 -77.73 -7.62
C GLN A 261 21.27 -77.05 -6.56
N VAL A 262 21.14 -77.59 -5.34
CA VAL A 262 21.71 -77.23 -4.05
C VAL A 262 23.24 -77.09 -4.06
N ALA A 263 23.76 -76.08 -3.35
CA ALA A 263 25.02 -76.20 -2.62
C ALA A 263 24.98 -75.34 -1.35
N MET A 264 25.05 -76.01 -0.20
CA MET A 264 25.13 -75.43 1.13
C MET A 264 26.49 -74.78 1.36
N SER A 265 26.52 -73.60 2.00
CA SER A 265 27.64 -73.21 2.85
C SER A 265 27.15 -72.25 3.92
N ALA A 266 27.18 -72.76 5.15
CA ALA A 266 27.03 -72.00 6.37
C ALA A 266 28.25 -71.08 6.55
N ASN A 267 28.03 -69.86 7.02
CA ASN A 267 28.97 -69.20 7.91
C ASN A 267 28.27 -68.20 8.81
N THR A 268 28.47 -68.45 10.10
CA THR A 268 28.12 -67.72 11.31
C THR A 268 29.09 -66.58 11.58
N THR A 269 28.57 -65.43 12.05
CA THR A 269 29.20 -64.43 12.94
C THR A 269 28.14 -63.34 13.12
N ASP A 270 27.36 -63.25 14.20
CA ASP A 270 27.68 -62.97 15.60
C ASP A 270 28.64 -61.79 15.79
N HIS A 271 28.07 -60.61 16.07
CA HIS A 271 28.74 -59.54 16.81
C HIS A 271 27.69 -58.73 17.57
N SER A 272 27.57 -59.10 18.84
CA SER A 272 27.04 -58.27 19.92
C SER A 272 27.95 -57.07 20.16
N ALA A 273 27.39 -55.86 20.24
CA ALA A 273 28.06 -54.71 20.85
C ALA A 273 27.04 -53.90 21.65
N GLN A 274 26.92 -54.34 22.90
CA GLN A 274 26.75 -53.52 24.09
C GLN A 274 27.40 -52.13 23.94
N HIS A 275 26.66 -51.07 24.22
CA HIS A 275 27.29 -49.88 24.78
C HIS A 275 26.41 -49.25 25.86
N ASP A 276 27.15 -48.90 26.92
CA ASP A 276 26.74 -48.61 28.28
C ASP A 276 25.76 -47.47 28.49
N THR A 277 24.97 -47.72 29.52
CA THR A 277 24.15 -46.80 30.29
C THR A 277 25.04 -46.01 31.24
N THR A 278 25.27 -44.72 30.97
CA THR A 278 25.88 -43.82 31.95
C THR A 278 24.87 -42.78 32.37
N ALA A 279 24.12 -43.11 33.43
CA ALA A 279 23.29 -42.18 34.19
C ALA A 279 24.21 -41.25 35.01
N GLN A 280 24.43 -40.03 34.53
CA GLN A 280 24.98 -38.94 35.34
C GLN A 280 23.85 -38.02 35.80
N SER A 281 23.54 -38.14 37.08
CA SER A 281 22.73 -37.23 37.87
C SER A 281 23.39 -35.85 37.95
N ASN A 282 23.04 -34.95 37.05
CA ASN A 282 23.34 -33.53 37.21
C ASN A 282 22.22 -32.88 38.03
N ARG A 283 22.59 -32.56 39.26
CA ARG A 283 21.86 -31.71 40.21
C ARG A 283 21.55 -30.37 39.51
N GLU A 284 20.28 -30.18 39.17
CA GLU A 284 19.76 -28.90 38.71
C GLU A 284 19.77 -27.90 39.88
N GLU A 285 20.86 -27.14 39.99
CA GLU A 285 20.85 -25.88 40.73
C GLU A 285 19.90 -24.92 40.02
N SER A 286 18.66 -24.91 40.51
CA SER A 286 17.59 -23.98 40.17
C SER A 286 17.86 -22.59 40.75
N GLY A 287 19.06 -22.05 40.46
CA GLY A 287 19.35 -20.64 40.60
C GLY A 287 18.66 -19.91 39.45
N SER A 288 17.44 -19.45 39.67
CA SER A 288 16.70 -18.58 38.73
C SER A 288 17.37 -17.21 38.60
N ASN A 289 18.61 -17.18 38.07
CA ASN A 289 19.19 -15.97 37.54
C ASN A 289 18.31 -15.58 36.36
N LYS A 290 17.42 -14.62 36.61
CA LYS A 290 16.68 -13.92 35.56
C LYS A 290 17.72 -13.18 34.74
N ASP A 291 18.33 -13.88 33.79
CA ASP A 291 19.20 -13.29 32.79
C ASP A 291 18.39 -12.18 32.13
N THR A 292 18.75 -10.94 32.49
CA THR A 292 18.15 -9.74 31.93
C THR A 292 18.51 -9.74 30.47
N LYS A 293 17.53 -10.11 29.66
CA LYS A 293 17.61 -10.28 28.21
C LYS A 293 17.97 -8.94 27.57
N LYS A 294 19.26 -8.74 27.26
CA LYS A 294 19.74 -7.51 26.61
C LYS A 294 19.21 -7.40 25.19
N VAL A 295 19.15 -6.17 24.67
CA VAL A 295 18.83 -5.86 23.27
C VAL A 295 20.03 -5.14 22.65
N LEU A 296 20.42 -5.53 21.44
CA LEU A 296 21.40 -4.80 20.64
C LEU A 296 20.66 -4.00 19.57
N LEU A 297 20.84 -2.68 19.54
CA LEU A 297 20.40 -1.80 18.45
C LEU A 297 21.63 -1.30 17.69
N ILE A 298 21.86 -1.83 16.50
CA ILE A 298 23.02 -1.51 15.66
C ILE A 298 22.56 -0.86 14.35
N GLY A 299 23.32 0.09 13.82
CA GLY A 299 22.89 0.79 12.62
C GLY A 299 23.78 1.94 12.19
N ASP A 300 23.32 2.69 11.20
CA ASP A 300 24.07 3.79 10.58
C ASP A 300 24.05 5.10 11.38
N SER A 301 24.38 6.22 10.73
CA SER A 301 24.45 7.55 11.35
C SER A 301 23.10 8.07 11.85
N ASN A 302 21.96 7.50 11.46
CA ASN A 302 20.66 7.88 12.02
C ASN A 302 20.50 7.51 13.49
N LEU A 303 21.29 6.54 13.99
CA LEU A 303 21.28 6.20 15.41
C LEU A 303 22.10 7.18 16.29
N LYS A 304 22.83 8.14 15.70
CA LYS A 304 23.78 9.02 16.43
C LYS A 304 23.17 9.79 17.61
N TYR A 305 21.86 10.00 17.61
CA TYR A 305 21.16 10.72 18.66
C TYR A 305 20.22 9.86 19.51
N VAL A 306 20.18 8.56 19.29
CA VAL A 306 19.42 7.65 20.14
C VAL A 306 20.07 7.63 21.51
N ASN A 307 19.38 8.20 22.50
CA ASN A 307 19.88 8.26 23.86
C ASN A 307 19.65 6.91 24.55
N THR A 308 20.72 6.29 25.03
CA THR A 308 20.63 5.05 25.81
C THR A 308 20.01 5.27 27.19
N ARG A 309 20.08 6.49 27.73
CA ARG A 309 19.42 6.85 28.99
C ARG A 309 17.91 6.86 28.79
N GLY A 310 17.26 5.78 29.21
CA GLY A 310 15.81 5.57 29.09
C GLY A 310 15.43 4.33 28.30
N LEU A 311 16.39 3.67 27.65
CA LEU A 311 16.17 2.35 27.08
C LEU A 311 16.41 1.28 28.16
N GLN A 312 15.58 0.24 28.18
CA GLN A 312 15.69 -0.90 29.07
C GLN A 312 16.64 -1.93 28.46
N ASP A 313 17.71 -2.26 29.16
CA ASP A 313 18.67 -3.32 28.82
C ASP A 313 19.16 -3.28 27.35
N THR A 314 19.24 -2.08 26.76
CA THR A 314 19.53 -1.89 25.33
C THR A 314 20.90 -1.25 25.14
N ILE A 315 21.74 -1.91 24.35
CA ILE A 315 23.04 -1.41 23.88
C ILE A 315 22.85 -0.83 22.48
N VAL A 316 23.27 0.41 22.27
CA VAL A 316 23.16 1.10 20.98
C VAL A 316 24.55 1.23 20.35
N MET A 317 24.72 0.68 19.15
CA MET A 317 25.96 0.69 18.37
C MET A 317 25.77 1.48 17.07
N THR A 318 26.18 2.75 17.09
CA THR A 318 26.17 3.60 15.90
C THR A 318 27.40 3.32 15.04
N ARG A 319 27.21 3.15 13.73
CA ARG A 319 28.23 2.90 12.72
C ARG A 319 28.05 3.87 11.55
N PRO A 320 28.49 5.14 11.69
CA PRO A 320 28.26 6.17 10.70
C PRO A 320 28.78 5.79 9.31
N GLY A 321 28.00 6.08 8.27
CA GLY A 321 28.35 5.82 6.87
C GLY A 321 28.37 4.34 6.46
N ARG A 322 28.11 3.40 7.37
CA ARG A 322 28.08 1.97 7.05
C ARG A 322 26.84 1.61 6.26
N ARG A 323 27.04 0.64 5.37
CA ARG A 323 26.03 -0.04 4.56
C ARG A 323 25.57 -1.33 5.23
N LEU A 324 24.48 -1.92 4.75
CA LEU A 324 23.98 -3.22 5.25
C LEU A 324 25.07 -4.31 5.23
N LYS A 325 25.85 -4.39 4.15
CA LYS A 325 26.96 -5.36 4.03
C LYS A 325 27.98 -5.24 5.16
N ASP A 326 28.26 -4.02 5.61
CA ASP A 326 29.28 -3.76 6.63
C ASP A 326 28.76 -4.17 8.00
N ILE A 327 27.48 -3.89 8.27
CA ILE A 327 26.81 -4.35 9.51
C ILE A 327 26.74 -5.87 9.54
N SER A 328 26.45 -6.53 8.42
CA SER A 328 26.46 -8.00 8.31
C SER A 328 27.82 -8.60 8.68
N GLN A 329 28.92 -8.00 8.20
CA GLN A 329 30.28 -8.46 8.51
C GLN A 329 30.62 -8.26 9.99
N GLU A 330 30.20 -7.14 10.59
CA GLU A 330 30.40 -6.89 12.02
C GLU A 330 29.62 -7.90 12.87
N LEU A 331 28.35 -8.16 12.54
CA LEU A 331 27.53 -9.16 13.24
C LEU A 331 28.05 -10.59 13.06
N ASP A 332 28.75 -10.89 11.96
CA ASP A 332 29.36 -12.20 11.73
C ASP A 332 30.47 -12.52 12.75
N THR A 333 31.14 -11.49 13.27
CA THR A 333 32.27 -11.62 14.21
C THR A 333 31.92 -11.26 15.65
N THR A 334 30.72 -10.73 15.89
CA THR A 334 30.25 -10.32 17.21
C THR A 334 29.61 -11.49 17.94
N ASP A 335 29.94 -11.69 19.22
CA ASP A 335 29.21 -12.66 20.06
C ASP A 335 27.82 -12.11 20.41
N LEU A 336 26.77 -12.74 19.86
CA LEU A 336 25.39 -12.35 20.10
C LEU A 336 24.69 -13.17 21.20
N GLN A 337 25.38 -14.09 21.88
CA GLN A 337 24.76 -15.00 22.87
C GLN A 337 24.12 -14.27 24.04
N SER A 338 24.65 -13.10 24.44
CA SER A 338 24.13 -12.31 25.55
C SER A 338 22.88 -11.48 25.20
N TYR A 339 22.47 -11.45 23.93
CA TYR A 339 21.34 -10.64 23.47
C TYR A 339 20.12 -11.52 23.19
N SER A 340 18.96 -11.03 23.59
CA SER A 340 17.68 -11.63 23.23
C SER A 340 17.16 -11.16 21.88
N HIS A 341 17.47 -9.91 21.53
CA HIS A 341 17.06 -9.27 20.29
C HIS A 341 18.23 -8.49 19.70
N VAL A 342 18.29 -8.49 18.37
CA VAL A 342 19.17 -7.62 17.58
C VAL A 342 18.28 -6.83 16.63
N VAL A 343 18.37 -5.51 16.69
CA VAL A 343 17.65 -4.59 15.82
C VAL A 343 18.68 -3.92 14.90
N VAL A 344 18.50 -4.06 13.60
CA VAL A 344 19.39 -3.48 12.58
C VAL A 344 18.69 -2.29 11.92
N HIS A 345 19.28 -1.10 12.02
CA HIS A 345 18.82 0.12 11.32
C HIS A 345 19.90 0.60 10.34
N ALA A 346 19.86 0.09 9.12
CA ALA A 346 20.80 0.44 8.06
C ALA A 346 20.12 0.33 6.68
N GLY A 347 20.73 0.98 5.68
CA GLY A 347 20.27 0.92 4.29
C GLY A 347 20.28 2.26 3.58
N THR A 348 20.29 3.39 4.31
CA THR A 348 20.27 4.72 3.68
C THR A 348 21.53 4.99 2.85
N ASN A 349 22.67 4.42 3.26
CA ASN A 349 23.96 4.55 2.59
C ASN A 349 24.16 3.54 1.45
N ASP A 350 23.25 2.58 1.31
CA ASP A 350 23.22 1.62 0.22
C ASP A 350 22.53 2.21 -1.02
N LEU A 351 21.73 3.27 -0.83
CA LEU A 351 21.07 3.99 -1.91
C LEU A 351 22.00 5.08 -2.47
N THR A 352 22.18 5.07 -3.79
CA THR A 352 22.93 6.07 -4.56
C THR A 352 22.00 6.90 -5.44
N GLU A 353 22.51 7.97 -6.04
CA GLU A 353 21.72 8.81 -6.95
C GLU A 353 21.47 8.16 -8.32
N ARG A 354 22.29 7.18 -8.74
CA ARG A 354 22.43 6.80 -10.15
C ARG A 354 21.72 5.51 -10.58
N ASP A 355 21.57 4.53 -9.71
CA ASP A 355 21.14 3.18 -10.12
C ASP A 355 20.10 2.58 -9.14
N ASP A 356 18.84 2.96 -9.33
CA ASP A 356 17.74 2.60 -8.44
C ASP A 356 17.56 1.08 -8.37
N GLU A 357 17.53 0.41 -9.51
CA GLU A 357 17.21 -1.01 -9.60
C GLU A 357 18.32 -1.88 -9.01
N HIS A 358 19.59 -1.53 -9.28
CA HIS A 358 20.73 -2.23 -8.69
C HIS A 358 20.82 -2.02 -7.18
N ASP A 359 20.64 -0.78 -6.70
CA ASP A 359 20.73 -0.47 -5.27
C ASP A 359 19.62 -1.19 -4.47
N ILE A 360 18.38 -1.19 -4.97
CA ILE A 360 17.24 -1.88 -4.34
C ILE A 360 17.47 -3.40 -4.32
N ALA A 361 17.94 -3.99 -5.43
CA ALA A 361 18.25 -5.41 -5.50
C ALA A 361 19.38 -5.79 -4.53
N ASN A 362 20.41 -4.95 -4.44
CA ASN A 362 21.55 -5.14 -3.54
C ASN A 362 21.13 -5.05 -2.07
N ILE A 363 20.25 -4.10 -1.70
CA ILE A 363 19.68 -4.01 -0.35
C ILE A 363 18.97 -5.31 0.04
N GLY A 364 18.12 -5.83 -0.84
CA GLY A 364 17.41 -7.09 -0.60
C GLY A 364 18.39 -8.26 -0.37
N LYS A 365 19.40 -8.39 -1.25
CA LYS A 365 20.43 -9.43 -1.16
C LYS A 365 21.26 -9.34 0.13
N GLU A 366 21.69 -8.14 0.52
CA GLU A 366 22.51 -7.95 1.73
C GLU A 366 21.69 -8.13 3.01
N ALA A 367 20.40 -7.74 3.01
CA ALA A 367 19.50 -8.04 4.11
C ALA A 367 19.25 -9.54 4.29
N GLU A 368 19.10 -10.27 3.17
CA GLU A 368 18.95 -11.72 3.19
C GLU A 368 20.19 -12.42 3.77
N ARG A 369 21.38 -11.97 3.33
CA ARG A 369 22.67 -12.42 3.87
C ARG A 369 22.79 -12.15 5.37
N LEU A 370 22.42 -10.95 5.82
CA LEU A 370 22.42 -10.56 7.23
C LEU A 370 21.57 -11.53 8.05
N CYS A 371 20.32 -11.74 7.62
CA CYS A 371 19.38 -12.64 8.28
C CYS A 371 19.94 -14.06 8.40
N LYS A 372 20.57 -14.56 7.33
CA LYS A 372 21.21 -15.88 7.31
C LYS A 372 22.35 -15.97 8.34
N ILE A 373 23.27 -15.01 8.35
CA ILE A 373 24.41 -14.98 9.29
C ILE A 373 23.93 -15.05 10.74
N VAL A 374 22.98 -14.19 11.12
CA VAL A 374 22.48 -14.11 12.50
C VAL A 374 21.75 -15.40 12.88
N LYS A 375 20.91 -15.94 11.99
CA LYS A 375 20.12 -17.16 12.30
C LYS A 375 20.96 -18.42 12.36
N ASP A 376 21.94 -18.56 11.47
CA ASP A 376 22.80 -19.74 11.41
C ASP A 376 23.73 -19.80 12.64
N LYS A 377 24.33 -18.67 13.03
CA LYS A 377 25.24 -18.60 14.19
C LYS A 377 24.53 -18.48 15.54
N HIS A 378 23.39 -17.77 15.57
CA HIS A 378 22.70 -17.41 16.80
C HIS A 378 21.18 -17.64 16.69
N PRO A 379 20.71 -18.90 16.53
CA PRO A 379 19.32 -19.23 16.26
C PRO A 379 18.32 -18.81 17.36
N ARG A 380 18.82 -18.54 18.59
CA ARG A 380 18.00 -18.08 19.72
C ARG A 380 17.73 -16.57 19.69
N VAL A 381 18.52 -15.80 18.94
CA VAL A 381 18.42 -14.34 18.88
C VAL A 381 17.28 -13.95 17.95
N LYS A 382 16.38 -13.09 18.43
CA LYS A 382 15.31 -12.53 17.61
C LYS A 382 15.84 -11.33 16.82
N LEU A 383 15.89 -11.45 15.50
CA LEU A 383 16.31 -10.37 14.63
C LEU A 383 15.12 -9.47 14.24
N ALA A 384 15.36 -8.16 14.20
CA ALA A 384 14.45 -7.17 13.64
C ALA A 384 15.18 -6.29 12.61
N LEU A 385 14.60 -6.13 11.43
CA LEU A 385 15.05 -5.17 10.43
C LEU A 385 14.22 -3.89 10.54
N SER A 386 14.88 -2.77 10.78
CA SER A 386 14.24 -1.46 10.74
C SER A 386 14.30 -0.89 9.33
N GLY A 387 13.13 -0.51 8.79
CA GLY A 387 13.05 0.22 7.53
C GLY A 387 13.84 1.52 7.57
N ILE A 388 14.32 1.95 6.41
CA ILE A 388 14.98 3.22 6.18
C ILE A 388 13.95 4.34 6.46
N CYS A 389 14.33 5.33 7.27
CA CYS A 389 13.47 6.50 7.49
C CYS A 389 13.29 7.26 6.15
N PRO A 390 12.11 7.85 5.89
CA PRO A 390 11.96 8.74 4.75
C PRO A 390 13.03 9.84 4.73
N ARG A 391 13.38 10.33 3.55
CA ARG A 391 14.41 11.35 3.35
C ARG A 391 13.77 12.66 2.88
N ALA A 392 14.22 13.78 3.42
CA ALA A 392 13.76 15.12 3.03
C ALA A 392 14.84 15.91 2.25
N ASP A 393 16.02 15.33 2.07
CA ASP A 393 17.09 15.91 1.28
C ASP A 393 16.85 15.74 -0.22
N ARG A 394 17.47 16.63 -1.03
CA ARG A 394 17.29 16.63 -2.48
C ARG A 394 18.16 15.61 -3.21
N ALA A 395 19.20 15.10 -2.56
CA ALA A 395 20.20 14.23 -3.19
C ALA A 395 19.58 12.88 -3.56
N LEU A 396 18.76 12.31 -2.67
CA LEU A 396 18.12 11.03 -2.92
C LEU A 396 16.59 11.15 -2.93
N PRO A 397 15.93 10.88 -4.07
CA PRO A 397 14.47 10.94 -4.15
C PRO A 397 13.82 9.99 -3.14
N ALA A 398 12.78 10.49 -2.44
CA ALA A 398 11.93 9.65 -1.58
C ALA A 398 11.39 8.41 -2.33
N ALA A 399 11.21 8.52 -3.65
CA ALA A 399 10.82 7.44 -4.55
C ALA A 399 11.76 6.21 -4.52
N LYS A 400 13.00 6.32 -4.02
CA LYS A 400 13.90 5.16 -3.84
C LYS A 400 13.77 4.50 -2.48
N VAL A 401 13.34 5.24 -1.46
CA VAL A 401 13.22 4.73 -0.09
C VAL A 401 12.07 3.72 -0.01
N ASP A 402 10.93 3.99 -0.65
CA ASP A 402 9.77 3.10 -0.56
C ASP A 402 10.03 1.72 -1.20
N PRO A 403 10.60 1.61 -2.42
CA PRO A 403 10.99 0.32 -2.99
C PRO A 403 12.05 -0.42 -2.17
N ALA A 404 13.02 0.29 -1.61
CA ALA A 404 14.04 -0.31 -0.75
C ALA A 404 13.41 -0.86 0.56
N ASN A 405 12.50 -0.11 1.17
CA ASN A 405 11.74 -0.57 2.33
C ASN A 405 10.83 -1.75 2.00
N ALA A 406 10.22 -1.78 0.82
CA ALA A 406 9.46 -2.93 0.34
C ALA A 406 10.37 -4.17 0.19
N ALA A 407 11.58 -4.02 -0.34
CA ALA A 407 12.56 -5.11 -0.42
C ALA A 407 12.98 -5.62 0.97
N LEU A 408 13.26 -4.72 1.92
CA LEU A 408 13.57 -5.08 3.31
C LEU A 408 12.40 -5.82 3.99
N ARG A 409 11.17 -5.34 3.79
CA ARG A 409 9.96 -5.98 4.34
C ARG A 409 9.76 -7.38 3.77
N ARG A 410 9.89 -7.54 2.45
CA ARG A 410 9.82 -8.86 1.79
C ARG A 410 10.83 -9.84 2.40
N VAL A 411 12.08 -9.43 2.54
CA VAL A 411 13.12 -10.26 3.18
C VAL A 411 12.76 -10.58 4.63
N ALA A 412 12.20 -9.62 5.36
CA ALA A 412 11.78 -9.84 6.74
C ALA A 412 10.69 -10.92 6.84
N ASP A 413 9.68 -10.85 5.96
CA ASP A 413 8.58 -11.80 5.88
C ASP A 413 9.08 -13.20 5.48
N GLU A 414 9.84 -13.31 4.39
CA GLU A 414 10.41 -14.56 3.88
C GLU A 414 11.31 -15.24 4.92
N ARG A 415 12.14 -14.45 5.61
CA ARG A 415 13.04 -14.96 6.64
C ARG A 415 12.36 -15.10 8.00
N ARG A 416 11.10 -14.72 8.18
CA ARG A 416 10.40 -14.73 9.48
C ARG A 416 11.22 -14.01 10.56
N VAL A 417 11.60 -12.77 10.27
CA VAL A 417 12.20 -11.83 11.23
C VAL A 417 11.26 -10.65 11.40
N LEU A 418 11.45 -9.89 12.48
CA LEU A 418 10.58 -8.74 12.75
C LEU A 418 10.91 -7.59 11.80
N TYR A 419 9.92 -6.78 11.42
CA TYR A 419 10.12 -5.57 10.63
C TYR A 419 9.60 -4.34 11.38
N VAL A 420 10.40 -3.29 11.45
CA VAL A 420 10.01 -1.98 12.02
C VAL A 420 9.72 -1.02 10.89
N ASP A 421 8.46 -0.63 10.74
CA ASP A 421 8.02 0.34 9.75
C ASP A 421 8.20 1.78 10.28
N ASN A 422 8.95 2.59 9.54
CA ASN A 422 9.17 3.99 9.89
C ASN A 422 8.35 4.97 9.04
N GLU A 423 7.80 4.56 7.90
CA GLU A 423 7.32 5.48 6.86
C GLU A 423 6.18 6.40 7.34
N GLY A 424 5.07 5.80 7.81
CA GLY A 424 3.87 6.54 8.19
C GLY A 424 4.03 7.43 9.43
N SER A 425 5.07 7.20 10.22
CA SER A 425 5.30 7.90 11.48
C SER A 425 6.13 9.19 11.33
N PHE A 426 6.82 9.33 10.20
CA PHE A 426 7.63 10.49 9.83
C PHE A 426 6.90 11.45 8.86
N GLN A 427 5.65 11.13 8.54
CA GLN A 427 4.79 11.93 7.66
C GLN A 427 3.59 12.46 8.45
N TYR A 428 3.12 13.65 8.06
CA TYR A 428 1.81 14.16 8.44
C TYR A 428 0.71 13.34 7.76
N ARG A 429 -0.54 13.49 8.25
CA ARG A 429 -1.72 12.82 7.67
C ARG A 429 -1.97 13.15 6.19
N ASN A 430 -1.43 14.27 5.69
CA ASN A 430 -1.55 14.64 4.29
C ASN A 430 -0.51 13.94 3.38
N GLY A 431 0.41 13.15 3.94
CA GLY A 431 1.53 12.50 3.24
C GLY A 431 2.80 13.34 3.17
N GLN A 432 2.77 14.60 3.64
CA GLN A 432 3.95 15.45 3.66
C GLN A 432 4.90 15.03 4.79
N LEU A 433 6.20 15.05 4.53
CA LEU A 433 7.21 14.79 5.55
C LEU A 433 7.16 15.81 6.69
N ASP A 434 7.23 15.34 7.93
CA ASP A 434 7.45 16.20 9.10
C ASP A 434 8.93 16.59 9.16
N GLU A 435 9.30 17.68 8.47
CA GLU A 435 10.68 18.19 8.43
C GLU A 435 11.26 18.48 9.83
N SER A 436 10.42 18.66 10.87
CA SER A 436 10.90 18.87 12.25
C SER A 436 11.52 17.62 12.89
N LEU A 437 11.33 16.46 12.26
CA LEU A 437 11.95 15.19 12.65
C LEU A 437 13.37 15.03 12.11
N TYR A 438 13.87 15.98 11.32
CA TYR A 438 15.19 15.90 10.68
C TYR A 438 16.12 17.02 11.14
N ASP A 439 17.43 16.76 11.04
CA ASP A 439 18.48 17.77 11.16
C ASP A 439 18.47 18.70 9.92
N ARG A 440 19.36 19.71 9.94
CA ARG A 440 19.48 20.70 8.86
C ARG A 440 19.79 20.09 7.49
N ASP A 441 20.46 18.94 7.46
CA ASP A 441 20.80 18.23 6.22
C ASP A 441 19.62 17.45 5.62
N ARG A 442 18.50 17.34 6.34
CA ARG A 442 17.28 16.65 5.91
C ARG A 442 17.47 15.15 5.60
N LEU A 443 18.63 14.61 5.95
CA LEU A 443 19.01 13.20 5.84
C LEU A 443 18.99 12.55 7.21
N HIS A 444 19.65 13.18 8.17
CA HIS A 444 19.73 12.66 9.52
C HIS A 444 18.49 13.05 10.32
N ILE A 445 18.02 12.15 11.16
CA ILE A 445 16.94 12.45 12.11
C ILE A 445 17.41 13.45 13.18
N SER A 446 16.51 14.30 13.66
CA SER A 446 16.81 15.32 14.67
C SER A 446 17.05 14.73 16.04
N ARG A 447 17.94 15.35 16.83
CA ARG A 447 18.35 14.84 18.16
C ARG A 447 17.19 14.58 19.12
N ARG A 448 16.14 15.38 19.05
CA ARG A 448 14.99 15.29 19.95
C ARG A 448 13.87 14.49 19.29
N ARG A 449 13.12 15.14 18.40
CA ARG A 449 11.86 14.57 17.87
C ARG A 449 12.11 13.38 16.96
N GLY A 450 13.09 13.44 16.06
CA GLY A 450 13.43 12.36 15.14
C GLY A 450 13.90 11.09 15.86
N ALA A 451 14.90 11.21 16.73
CA ALA A 451 15.41 10.08 17.52
C ALA A 451 14.33 9.46 18.41
N SER A 452 13.52 10.30 19.09
CA SER A 452 12.41 9.81 19.91
C SER A 452 11.35 9.08 19.07
N ARG A 453 11.08 9.53 17.84
CA ARG A 453 10.13 8.88 16.94
C ARG A 453 10.64 7.51 16.51
N LEU A 454 11.88 7.42 16.06
CA LEU A 454 12.51 6.15 15.66
C LEU A 454 12.48 5.12 16.80
N VAL A 455 12.88 5.54 18.01
CA VAL A 455 12.85 4.67 19.21
C VAL A 455 11.42 4.21 19.53
N SER A 456 10.42 5.09 19.38
CA SER A 456 9.02 4.72 19.59
C SER A 456 8.58 3.60 18.65
N ASN A 457 8.91 3.70 17.35
CA ASN A 457 8.54 2.69 16.37
C ASN A 457 9.25 1.36 16.64
N ILE A 458 10.55 1.41 16.98
CA ILE A 458 11.29 0.20 17.37
C ILE A 458 10.64 -0.45 18.60
N ASN A 459 10.21 0.35 19.57
CA ASN A 459 9.57 -0.13 20.79
C ASN A 459 8.23 -0.86 20.55
N GLU A 460 7.51 -0.55 19.47
CA GLU A 460 6.27 -1.25 19.10
C GLU A 460 6.50 -2.71 18.72
N VAL A 461 7.72 -3.04 18.27
CA VAL A 461 8.09 -4.35 17.76
C VAL A 461 9.05 -5.08 18.72
N VAL A 462 10.00 -4.35 19.30
CA VAL A 462 10.98 -4.86 20.27
C VAL A 462 10.92 -3.97 21.50
N PRO A 463 10.46 -4.47 22.66
CA PRO A 463 10.24 -3.65 23.85
C PRO A 463 11.58 -3.16 24.43
N ILE A 464 12.04 -2.00 23.97
CA ILE A 464 13.30 -1.36 24.39
C ILE A 464 13.06 -0.22 25.38
N LEU A 465 11.82 0.17 25.62
CA LEU A 465 11.45 1.15 26.63
C LEU A 465 10.94 0.43 27.87
N PRO A 466 11.24 0.93 29.08
CA PRO A 466 10.72 0.37 30.31
C PRO A 466 9.20 0.29 30.23
N THR A 467 8.66 -0.93 30.38
CA THR A 467 7.22 -1.14 30.40
C THR A 467 6.67 -0.25 31.50
N ARG A 468 5.78 0.69 31.16
CA ARG A 468 5.19 1.64 32.12
C ARG A 468 4.40 0.97 33.26
N SER A 469 4.39 -0.36 33.34
CA SER A 469 3.77 -1.19 34.38
C SER A 469 4.17 -0.87 35.82
N ARG A 470 5.10 0.07 36.06
CA ARG A 470 5.34 0.61 37.42
C ARG A 470 5.79 2.07 37.47
N MET A 471 5.59 2.85 36.40
CA MET A 471 5.42 4.28 36.64
C MET A 471 4.05 4.39 37.31
N GLN A 472 4.13 4.49 38.64
CA GLN A 472 3.09 4.94 39.55
C GLN A 472 2.06 5.72 38.75
N GLN A 473 0.78 5.32 38.83
CA GLN A 473 -0.33 6.19 38.44
C GLN A 473 0.10 7.62 38.71
N PRO A 474 0.11 8.52 37.70
CA PRO A 474 0.73 9.83 37.81
C PRO A 474 0.35 10.36 39.18
N ARG A 475 1.33 10.48 40.10
CA ARG A 475 1.06 10.94 41.46
C ARG A 475 0.27 12.21 41.24
N GLN A 476 -1.01 12.20 41.61
CA GLN A 476 -1.81 13.41 41.53
C GLN A 476 -1.05 14.39 42.41
N ILE A 477 -0.32 15.32 41.80
CA ILE A 477 0.31 16.39 42.54
C ILE A 477 -0.89 17.19 43.06
N PRO A 478 -1.18 17.15 44.38
CA PRO A 478 -2.37 17.78 44.88
C PRO A 478 -2.30 19.27 44.55
N GLY A 479 -3.27 19.78 43.79
CA GLY A 479 -3.38 21.20 43.44
C GLY A 479 -2.90 21.59 42.04
N GLU A 480 -2.31 20.71 41.22
CA GLU A 480 -2.07 21.05 39.81
C GLU A 480 -3.36 20.98 38.98
N PRO A 481 -3.70 22.03 38.22
CA PRO A 481 -4.89 22.04 37.38
C PRO A 481 -4.79 20.96 36.28
N PRO A 482 -5.91 20.31 35.92
CA PRO A 482 -5.93 19.34 34.83
C PRO A 482 -5.52 20.00 33.51
N CYS A 483 -4.95 19.22 32.60
CA CYS A 483 -4.57 19.69 31.27
C CYS A 483 -5.76 20.35 30.55
N HIS A 484 -5.62 21.60 30.10
CA HIS A 484 -6.69 22.32 29.41
C HIS A 484 -7.11 21.70 28.07
N PHE A 485 -6.26 20.84 27.49
CA PHE A 485 -6.53 20.23 26.20
C PHE A 485 -7.30 18.92 26.29
N CYS A 486 -7.09 18.13 27.33
CA CYS A 486 -7.72 16.80 27.44
C CYS A 486 -8.34 16.50 28.80
N GLY A 487 -8.22 17.40 29.76
CA GLY A 487 -8.76 17.31 31.12
C GLY A 487 -8.03 16.33 32.03
N GLU A 488 -6.99 15.63 31.54
CA GLU A 488 -6.27 14.65 32.34
C GLU A 488 -5.23 15.35 33.22
N SER A 489 -5.16 14.93 34.49
CA SER A 489 -4.11 15.32 35.43
C SER A 489 -2.77 14.63 35.07
N GLY A 490 -1.66 15.16 35.55
CA GLY A 490 -0.33 14.54 35.40
C GLY A 490 0.46 14.97 34.17
N HIS A 491 -0.01 15.98 33.43
CA HIS A 491 0.80 16.72 32.46
C HIS A 491 0.24 18.14 32.24
N VAL A 492 1.13 19.06 31.85
CA VAL A 492 0.76 20.44 31.47
C VAL A 492 0.24 20.49 30.03
N THR A 493 -0.61 21.48 29.73
CA THR A 493 -1.23 21.69 28.40
C THR A 493 -0.24 21.64 27.23
N ARG A 494 0.95 22.24 27.40
CA ARG A 494 2.04 22.23 26.39
C ARG A 494 2.61 20.85 26.07
N ALA A 495 2.43 19.88 26.97
CA ALA A 495 2.89 18.50 26.82
C ALA A 495 1.74 17.54 26.47
N CYS A 496 0.54 18.06 26.17
CA CYS A 496 -0.60 17.23 25.83
C CYS A 496 -0.36 16.52 24.49
N ARG A 497 -0.46 15.18 24.51
CA ARG A 497 -0.33 14.34 23.31
C ARG A 497 -1.32 14.68 22.19
N HIS A 498 -2.41 15.38 22.52
CA HIS A 498 -3.45 15.74 21.58
C HIS A 498 -3.12 17.00 20.78
N GLY A 499 -2.10 17.78 21.17
CA GLY A 499 -1.66 18.99 20.46
C GLY A 499 -2.62 20.18 20.48
N GLY A 500 -3.87 20.00 20.93
CA GLY A 500 -4.91 21.01 21.03
C GLY A 500 -6.10 20.54 21.88
N PRO A 501 -7.07 21.42 22.20
CA PRO A 501 -8.28 21.05 22.94
C PRO A 501 -9.09 20.00 22.19
N ILE A 502 -9.37 18.88 22.86
CA ILE A 502 -10.22 17.83 22.31
C ILE A 502 -11.69 18.12 22.61
N ARG A 503 -12.58 17.71 21.71
CA ARG A 503 -14.03 17.80 21.90
C ARG A 503 -14.55 16.56 22.63
N CYS A 504 -15.23 16.78 23.76
CA CYS A 504 -15.86 15.73 24.54
C CYS A 504 -17.02 15.11 23.75
N LYS A 505 -17.07 13.78 23.64
CA LYS A 505 -18.15 13.09 22.90
C LYS A 505 -19.49 13.08 23.63
N SER A 506 -19.51 13.33 24.94
CA SER A 506 -20.74 13.29 25.74
C SER A 506 -21.46 14.64 25.74
N CYS A 507 -20.76 15.73 26.05
CA CYS A 507 -21.35 17.07 26.18
C CYS A 507 -20.97 18.05 25.06
N ASN A 508 -20.16 17.58 24.10
CA ASN A 508 -19.67 18.37 22.96
C ASN A 508 -18.77 19.58 23.32
N GLN A 509 -18.42 19.80 24.60
CA GLN A 509 -17.52 20.87 25.04
C GLN A 509 -16.03 20.53 24.83
N LEU A 510 -15.19 21.54 24.68
CA LEU A 510 -13.74 21.38 24.51
C LEU A 510 -13.01 21.16 25.84
N GLY A 511 -11.82 20.56 25.78
CA GLY A 511 -10.86 20.54 26.87
C GLY A 511 -10.94 19.34 27.82
N HIS A 512 -11.77 18.34 27.54
CA HIS A 512 -11.82 17.11 28.33
C HIS A 512 -12.23 15.86 27.51
N LYS A 513 -11.82 14.67 27.99
CA LYS A 513 -12.26 13.38 27.42
C LYS A 513 -13.67 13.05 27.91
N ALA A 514 -14.43 12.30 27.10
CA ALA A 514 -15.78 11.82 27.44
C ALA A 514 -15.85 11.12 28.81
N LYS A 515 -14.84 10.30 29.16
CA LYS A 515 -14.75 9.61 30.46
C LYS A 515 -14.60 10.54 31.69
N MET A 516 -14.34 11.83 31.48
CA MET A 516 -14.22 12.86 32.52
C MET A 516 -15.29 13.95 32.37
N CYS A 517 -16.32 13.70 31.55
CA CYS A 517 -17.45 14.59 31.41
C CYS A 517 -18.25 14.60 32.73
N ARG A 518 -18.62 15.80 33.20
CA ARG A 518 -19.51 15.98 34.37
C ARG A 518 -20.96 16.27 33.96
N PHE A 519 -21.20 16.42 32.66
CA PHE A 519 -22.51 16.66 32.06
C PHE A 519 -23.10 15.36 31.51
#